data_AF-A0A107F9P1-F1
#
_entry.id   AF-A0A107F9P1-F1
#
_cell.length_a   1.000
_cell.length_b   1.000
_cell.length_c   1.000
_cell.angle_alpha   90.00
_cell.angle_beta   90.00
_cell.angle_gamma   90.00
#
_symmetry.space_group_name_H-M   'P 1'
#
loop_
_entity.id
_entity.type
_entity.pdbx_description
1 polymer ?
#
loop_
_entity_poly.entity_id
_entity_poly.type
_entity_poly.pdbx_seq_one_letter_code
_entity_poly.pdbx_strand_id
1 'polypeptide(L)'
;MKSQILSLKKAIEAKRDEFRQVQSEQKRARQIAEAGAGDTGAIAELQRKRSEMLGKAYLAGESADTEEIDREIEKLEGALREARKTAEGAAAAVAILEEKAAGLLQEESVLRQRQAALARDLFQERFDEAKAHYVAKVYEVIDALKALHALERGLEYFRGPQPKPPLVLTNHLLLALRERGLVLPPGVEEARFANYPNDLHIPYCLDAERAHEFASGEIEALSKELRSYGFE
;
A
#
# COMPACT_ATOMS: atom_id res chain seq x y z
N MET A 1 16.78 7.51 -2.76
CA MET A 1 15.32 7.27 -2.62
C MET A 1 14.90 5.82 -2.90
N LYS A 2 15.16 5.23 -4.07
CA LYS A 2 14.75 3.84 -4.41
C LYS A 2 15.16 2.77 -3.37
N SER A 3 16.42 2.76 -2.95
CA SER A 3 16.93 1.83 -1.93
C SER A 3 16.23 1.99 -0.57
N GLN A 4 15.88 3.23 -0.20
CA GLN A 4 15.16 3.56 1.04
C GLN A 4 13.70 3.09 0.99
N ILE A 5 13.03 3.24 -0.16
CA ILE A 5 11.67 2.72 -0.38
C ILE A 5 11.66 1.19 -0.23
N LEU A 6 12.66 0.51 -0.78
CA LEU A 6 12.80 -0.95 -0.64
C LEU A 6 13.13 -1.38 0.80
N SER A 7 13.95 -0.63 1.53
CA SER A 7 14.20 -0.93 2.95
C SER A 7 12.96 -0.72 3.81
N LEU A 8 12.16 0.31 3.51
CA LEU A 8 10.88 0.55 4.20
C LEU A 8 9.87 -0.56 3.90
N LYS A 9 9.80 -1.04 2.65
CA LYS A 9 8.98 -2.21 2.29
C LYS A 9 9.32 -3.43 3.16
N LYS A 10 10.61 -3.76 3.29
CA LYS A 10 11.06 -4.85 4.16
C LYS A 10 10.70 -4.64 5.63
N ALA A 11 10.82 -3.40 6.12
CA ALA A 11 10.45 -3.06 7.50
C ALA A 11 8.93 -3.21 7.73
N ILE A 12 8.10 -2.81 6.76
CA ILE A 12 6.64 -3.00 6.80
C ILE A 12 6.28 -4.49 6.80
N GLU A 13 6.93 -5.29 5.94
CA GLU A 13 6.74 -6.74 5.90
C GLU A 13 7.10 -7.39 7.25
N ALA A 14 8.26 -7.03 7.82
CA ALA A 14 8.68 -7.50 9.13
C ALA A 14 7.67 -7.14 10.24
N LYS A 15 7.14 -5.91 10.24
CA LYS A 15 6.12 -5.47 11.21
C LYS A 15 4.81 -6.23 11.08
N ARG A 16 4.39 -6.57 9.84
CA ARG A 16 3.21 -7.40 9.61
C ARG A 16 3.41 -8.83 10.11
N ASP A 17 4.60 -9.39 9.97
CA ASP A 17 4.90 -10.73 10.47
C ASP A 17 4.94 -10.75 12.00
N GLU A 18 5.55 -9.74 12.64
CA GLU A 18 5.46 -9.53 14.09
C GLU A 18 4.00 -9.45 14.56
N PHE A 19 3.16 -8.68 13.87
CA PHE A 19 1.74 -8.53 14.20
C PHE A 19 0.99 -9.87 14.11
N ARG A 20 1.25 -10.68 13.08
CA ARG A 20 0.64 -12.01 12.92
C ARG A 20 1.06 -12.97 14.05
N GLN A 21 2.32 -12.91 14.47
CA GLN A 21 2.81 -13.70 15.60
C GLN A 21 2.08 -13.30 16.90
N VAL A 22 2.00 -12.00 17.18
CA VAL A 22 1.29 -11.46 18.35
C VAL A 22 -0.19 -11.86 18.33
N GLN A 23 -0.87 -11.81 17.18
CA GLN A 23 -2.26 -12.29 17.09
C GLN A 23 -2.41 -13.79 17.36
N SER A 24 -1.47 -14.61 16.88
CA SER A 24 -1.48 -16.04 17.18
C SER A 24 -1.28 -16.30 18.67
N GLU A 25 -0.34 -15.60 19.32
CA GLU A 25 -0.10 -15.69 20.77
C GLU A 25 -1.32 -15.23 21.57
N GLN A 26 -1.93 -14.12 21.18
CA GLN A 26 -3.15 -13.60 21.79
C GLN A 26 -4.29 -14.63 21.71
N LYS A 27 -4.47 -15.27 20.55
CA LYS A 27 -5.48 -16.31 20.37
C LYS A 27 -5.25 -17.50 21.31
N ARG A 28 -3.99 -17.94 21.47
CA ARG A 28 -3.63 -19.00 22.43
C ARG A 28 -3.90 -18.58 23.87
N ALA A 29 -3.51 -17.36 24.24
CA ALA A 29 -3.73 -16.82 25.58
C ALA A 29 -5.23 -16.71 25.90
N ARG A 30 -6.07 -16.27 24.94
CA ARG A 30 -7.53 -16.24 25.09
C ARG A 30 -8.11 -17.64 25.32
N GLN A 31 -7.67 -18.64 24.56
CA GLN A 31 -8.12 -20.03 24.76
C GLN A 31 -7.78 -20.55 26.16
N ILE A 32 -6.60 -20.23 26.68
CA ILE A 32 -6.19 -20.62 28.04
C ILE A 32 -7.04 -19.89 29.09
N ALA A 33 -7.30 -18.60 28.89
CA ALA A 33 -8.14 -17.80 29.78
C ALA A 33 -9.57 -18.33 29.84
N GLU A 34 -10.16 -18.69 28.70
CA GLU A 34 -11.51 -19.24 28.60
C GLU A 34 -11.61 -20.66 29.20
N ALA A 35 -10.57 -21.49 29.05
CA ALA A 35 -10.55 -22.85 29.56
C ALA A 35 -10.43 -22.93 31.10
N GLY A 36 -9.89 -21.91 31.77
CA GLY A 36 -9.67 -21.93 33.22
C GLY A 36 -10.94 -21.85 34.08
N ALA A 37 -12.12 -21.69 33.48
CA ALA A 37 -13.39 -21.81 34.20
C ALA A 37 -13.56 -23.19 34.85
N GLY A 38 -12.99 -24.25 34.23
CA GLY A 38 -12.98 -25.62 34.74
C GLY A 38 -14.37 -26.25 34.88
N ASP A 39 -14.43 -27.58 34.94
CA ASP A 39 -15.66 -28.30 35.21
C ASP A 39 -15.92 -28.35 36.73
N THR A 40 -16.88 -27.57 37.20
CA THR A 40 -17.30 -27.55 38.61
C THR A 40 -18.32 -28.65 38.94
N GLY A 41 -18.86 -29.34 37.93
CA GLY A 41 -19.86 -30.39 38.09
C GLY A 41 -19.32 -31.59 38.86
N ALA A 42 -18.08 -32.01 38.59
CA ALA A 42 -17.45 -33.13 39.29
C ALA A 42 -17.33 -32.90 40.81
N ILE A 43 -17.02 -31.67 41.24
CA ILE A 43 -16.98 -31.31 42.66
C ILE A 43 -18.38 -31.32 43.25
N ALA A 44 -19.37 -30.76 42.56
CA ALA A 44 -20.76 -30.75 43.02
C ALA A 44 -21.32 -32.16 43.20
N GLU A 45 -20.99 -33.10 42.29
CA GLU A 45 -21.37 -34.50 42.41
C GLU A 45 -20.72 -35.20 43.60
N LEU A 46 -19.43 -34.96 43.86
CA LEU A 46 -18.73 -35.51 45.03
C LEU A 46 -19.29 -34.94 46.34
N GLN A 47 -19.59 -33.63 46.38
CA GLN A 47 -20.23 -33.00 47.54
C GLN A 47 -21.63 -33.58 47.80
N ARG A 48 -22.38 -33.89 46.73
CA ARG A 48 -23.67 -34.57 46.85
C ARG A 48 -23.51 -35.99 47.41
N LYS A 49 -22.60 -36.81 46.86
CA LYS A 49 -22.31 -38.16 47.39
C LYS A 49 -21.90 -38.14 48.86
N ARG A 50 -21.06 -37.17 49.24
CA ARG A 50 -20.65 -36.93 50.63
C ARG A 50 -21.86 -36.65 51.53
N SER A 51 -22.74 -35.74 51.11
CA SER A 51 -23.94 -35.38 51.87
C SER A 51 -24.90 -36.55 52.03
N GLU A 52 -25.05 -37.39 50.99
CA GLU A 52 -25.88 -38.59 51.01
C GLU A 52 -25.33 -39.66 51.98
N MET A 53 -24.00 -39.87 52.04
CA MET A 53 -23.40 -40.79 53.01
C MET A 53 -23.54 -40.30 54.44
N LEU A 54 -23.27 -39.01 54.70
CA LEU A 54 -23.45 -38.42 56.02
C LEU A 54 -24.90 -38.52 56.49
N GLY A 55 -25.85 -38.24 55.60
CA GLY A 55 -27.28 -38.37 55.90
C GLY A 55 -27.70 -39.81 56.23
N LYS A 56 -27.19 -40.80 55.49
CA LYS A 56 -27.46 -42.23 55.75
C LYS A 56 -26.88 -42.69 57.10
N ALA A 57 -25.63 -42.34 57.39
CA ALA A 57 -24.98 -42.70 58.65
C ALA A 57 -25.67 -42.05 59.86
N TYR A 58 -26.07 -40.77 59.74
CA TYR A 58 -26.85 -40.09 60.76
C TYR A 58 -28.18 -40.80 61.07
N LEU A 59 -28.92 -41.23 60.03
CA LEU A 59 -30.16 -41.99 60.20
C LEU A 59 -29.93 -43.38 60.81
N ALA A 60 -28.78 -43.99 60.55
CA ALA A 60 -28.40 -45.29 61.11
C ALA A 60 -27.81 -45.20 62.54
N GLY A 61 -27.49 -44.00 63.04
CA GLY A 61 -26.78 -43.81 64.30
C GLY A 61 -25.30 -44.21 64.25
N GLU A 62 -24.73 -44.28 63.05
CA GLU A 62 -23.34 -44.66 62.78
C GLU A 62 -22.49 -43.44 62.37
N SER A 63 -21.17 -43.60 62.36
CA SER A 63 -20.25 -42.62 61.77
C SER A 63 -19.99 -42.94 60.29
N ALA A 64 -20.09 -41.94 59.40
CA ALA A 64 -19.68 -42.10 58.01
C ALA A 64 -18.16 -41.93 57.85
N ASP A 65 -17.54 -42.78 57.03
CA ASP A 65 -16.19 -42.56 56.52
C ASP A 65 -16.27 -41.79 55.20
N THR A 66 -15.79 -40.55 55.20
CA THR A 66 -15.78 -39.66 54.03
C THR A 66 -14.37 -39.27 53.59
N GLU A 67 -13.31 -39.85 54.19
CA GLU A 67 -11.95 -39.36 53.99
C GLU A 67 -11.51 -39.38 52.52
N GLU A 68 -11.86 -40.45 51.78
CA GLU A 68 -11.50 -40.56 50.36
C GLU A 68 -12.20 -39.49 49.51
N ILE A 69 -13.48 -39.21 49.77
CA ILE A 69 -14.23 -38.17 49.07
C ILE A 69 -13.68 -36.78 49.42
N ASP A 70 -13.34 -36.55 50.67
CA ASP A 70 -12.77 -35.29 51.13
C ASP A 70 -11.41 -35.01 50.45
N ARG A 71 -10.54 -36.03 50.36
CA ARG A 71 -9.26 -35.92 49.63
C ARG A 71 -9.44 -35.66 48.14
N GLU A 72 -10.43 -36.29 47.49
CA GLU A 72 -10.72 -36.05 46.07
C GLU A 72 -11.25 -34.63 45.82
N ILE A 73 -12.15 -34.14 46.69
CA ILE A 73 -12.65 -32.75 46.62
C ILE A 73 -11.49 -31.77 46.78
N GLU A 74 -10.64 -31.93 47.80
CA GLU A 74 -9.48 -31.04 48.01
C GLU A 74 -8.53 -31.03 46.81
N LYS A 75 -8.27 -32.19 46.22
CA LYS A 75 -7.41 -32.31 45.03
C LYS A 75 -8.00 -31.56 43.83
N LEU A 76 -9.29 -31.73 43.57
CA LEU A 76 -9.98 -31.05 42.47
C LEU A 76 -10.09 -29.54 42.69
N GLU A 77 -10.38 -29.10 43.92
CA GLU A 77 -10.39 -27.69 44.27
C GLU A 77 -9.01 -27.06 44.12
N GLY A 78 -7.94 -27.76 44.52
CA GLY A 78 -6.56 -27.33 44.30
C GLY A 78 -6.26 -27.15 42.82
N ALA A 79 -6.63 -28.13 42.00
CA ALA A 79 -6.47 -28.05 40.54
C ALA A 79 -7.25 -26.88 39.92
N LEU A 80 -8.49 -26.64 40.35
CA LEU A 80 -9.29 -25.50 39.90
C LEU A 80 -8.69 -24.16 40.30
N ARG A 81 -8.15 -24.03 41.52
CA ARG A 81 -7.48 -22.79 41.97
C ARG A 81 -6.25 -22.50 41.10
N GLU A 82 -5.43 -23.50 40.80
CA GLU A 82 -4.26 -23.32 39.94
C GLU A 82 -4.66 -23.04 38.47
N ALA A 83 -5.71 -23.70 37.96
CA ALA A 83 -6.25 -23.41 36.64
C ALA A 83 -6.79 -21.97 36.54
N ARG A 84 -7.47 -21.47 37.58
CA ARG A 84 -7.95 -20.08 37.65
C ARG A 84 -6.80 -19.08 37.67
N LYS A 85 -5.76 -19.29 38.48
CA LYS A 85 -4.56 -18.44 38.46
C LYS A 85 -3.91 -18.40 37.08
N THR A 86 -3.83 -19.56 36.41
CA THR A 86 -3.27 -19.65 35.06
C THR A 86 -4.13 -18.88 34.05
N ALA A 87 -5.45 -18.98 34.15
CA ALA A 87 -6.37 -18.23 33.29
C ALA A 87 -6.37 -16.73 33.55
N GLU A 88 -6.26 -16.29 34.80
CA GLU A 88 -6.09 -14.87 35.15
C GLU A 88 -4.79 -14.31 34.56
N GLY A 89 -3.68 -15.05 34.68
CA GLY A 89 -2.40 -14.69 34.06
C GLY A 89 -2.50 -14.64 32.52
N ALA A 90 -3.21 -15.60 31.92
CA ALA A 90 -3.46 -15.61 30.49
C ALA A 90 -4.33 -14.43 30.04
N ALA A 91 -5.37 -14.06 30.81
CA ALA A 91 -6.21 -12.90 30.53
C ALA A 91 -5.42 -11.59 30.59
N ALA A 92 -4.53 -11.44 31.58
CA ALA A 92 -3.61 -10.29 31.63
C ALA A 92 -2.67 -10.25 30.42
N ALA A 93 -2.15 -11.40 29.99
CA ALA A 93 -1.33 -11.50 28.79
C ALA A 93 -2.11 -11.12 27.52
N VAL A 94 -3.40 -11.45 27.42
CA VAL A 94 -4.26 -11.03 26.30
C VAL A 94 -4.31 -9.50 26.18
N ALA A 95 -4.53 -8.79 27.29
CA ALA A 95 -4.57 -7.32 27.28
C ALA A 95 -3.23 -6.71 26.83
N ILE A 96 -2.10 -7.24 27.32
CA ILE A 96 -0.77 -6.79 26.90
C ILE A 96 -0.54 -7.04 25.40
N LEU A 97 -0.94 -8.21 24.90
CA LEU A 97 -0.80 -8.56 23.49
C LEU A 97 -1.72 -7.72 22.59
N GLU A 98 -2.90 -7.33 23.07
CA GLU A 98 -3.80 -6.38 22.39
C GLU A 98 -3.15 -5.01 22.23
N GLU A 99 -2.59 -4.47 23.30
CA GLU A 99 -1.88 -3.19 23.28
C GLU A 99 -0.67 -3.26 22.33
N LYS A 100 0.11 -4.35 22.40
CA LYS A 100 1.24 -4.58 21.49
C LYS A 100 0.79 -4.66 20.02
N ALA A 101 -0.30 -5.36 19.73
CA ALA A 101 -0.86 -5.45 18.38
C ALA A 101 -1.29 -4.08 17.85
N ALA A 102 -1.93 -3.26 18.69
CA ALA A 102 -2.31 -1.89 18.35
C ALA A 102 -1.07 -1.01 18.07
N GLY A 103 -0.03 -1.13 18.91
CA GLY A 103 1.25 -0.42 18.71
C GLY A 103 1.93 -0.79 17.38
N LEU A 104 1.97 -2.08 17.04
CA LEU A 104 2.54 -2.55 15.77
C LEU A 104 1.80 -2.00 14.55
N LEU A 105 0.47 -1.87 14.61
CA LEU A 105 -0.32 -1.25 13.53
C LEU A 105 -0.01 0.25 13.38
N GLN A 106 0.19 0.96 14.49
CA GLN A 106 0.60 2.38 14.45
C GLN A 106 2.00 2.54 13.85
N GLU A 107 2.96 1.70 14.26
CA GLU A 107 4.32 1.69 13.68
C GLU A 107 4.29 1.39 12.18
N GLU A 108 3.52 0.38 11.76
CA GLU A 108 3.36 0.05 10.34
C GLU A 108 2.77 1.23 9.55
N SER A 109 1.75 1.90 10.10
CA SER A 109 1.15 3.09 9.49
C SER A 109 2.16 4.21 9.27
N VAL A 110 3.01 4.50 10.27
CA VAL A 110 4.08 5.51 10.15
C VAL A 110 5.08 5.12 9.06
N LEU A 111 5.47 3.85 8.98
CA LEU A 111 6.38 3.36 7.94
C LEU A 111 5.76 3.49 6.54
N ARG A 112 4.48 3.15 6.38
CA ARG A 112 3.75 3.31 5.10
C ARG A 112 3.64 4.77 4.68
N GLN A 113 3.36 5.68 5.61
CA GLN A 113 3.33 7.11 5.31
C GLN A 113 4.69 7.62 4.81
N ARG A 114 5.78 7.20 5.47
CA ARG A 114 7.15 7.54 5.03
C ARG A 114 7.47 6.95 3.66
N GLN A 115 7.07 5.70 3.40
CA GLN A 115 7.26 5.04 2.10
C GLN A 115 6.51 5.78 0.99
N ALA A 116 5.26 6.19 1.24
CA ALA A 116 4.45 6.95 0.29
C ALA A 116 5.02 8.34 0.00
N ALA A 117 5.54 9.04 1.02
CA ALA A 117 6.22 10.32 0.83
C ALA A 117 7.44 10.18 -0.09
N LEU A 118 8.34 9.24 0.21
CA LEU A 118 9.52 8.99 -0.64
C LEU A 118 9.16 8.54 -2.06
N ALA A 119 8.07 7.80 -2.23
CA ALA A 119 7.59 7.43 -3.55
C ALA A 119 7.11 8.67 -4.33
N ARG A 120 6.33 9.57 -3.71
CA ARG A 120 5.90 10.83 -4.33
C ARG A 120 7.08 11.71 -4.74
N ASP A 121 8.09 11.82 -3.88
CA ASP A 121 9.30 12.61 -4.19
C ASP A 121 10.04 12.01 -5.40
N LEU A 122 10.17 10.68 -5.46
CA LEU A 122 10.77 10.00 -6.61
C LEU A 122 9.96 10.19 -7.90
N PHE A 123 8.63 10.26 -7.82
CA PHE A 123 7.78 10.59 -8.97
C PHE A 123 8.01 11.98 -9.48
N GLN A 124 8.05 12.95 -8.56
CA GLN A 124 8.24 14.34 -8.91
C GLN A 124 9.58 14.53 -9.61
N GLU A 125 10.66 13.95 -9.07
CA GLU A 125 11.99 13.98 -9.68
C GLU A 125 11.96 13.44 -11.11
N ARG A 126 11.34 12.26 -11.32
CA ARG A 126 11.23 11.66 -12.66
C ARG A 126 10.35 12.43 -13.62
N PHE A 127 9.26 13.00 -13.14
CA PHE A 127 8.40 13.85 -13.95
C PHE A 127 9.15 15.09 -14.42
N ASP A 128 9.92 15.72 -13.52
CA ASP A 128 10.73 16.88 -13.84
C ASP A 128 11.86 16.54 -14.83
N GLU A 129 12.50 15.37 -14.68
CA GLU A 129 13.48 14.85 -15.66
C GLU A 129 12.86 14.62 -17.04
N ALA A 130 11.71 13.93 -17.11
CA ALA A 130 11.01 13.64 -18.36
C ALA A 130 10.56 14.94 -19.05
N LYS A 131 10.04 15.90 -18.26
CA LYS A 131 9.68 17.24 -18.74
C LYS A 131 10.88 17.98 -19.30
N ALA A 132 12.02 17.96 -18.61
CA ALA A 132 13.24 18.59 -19.09
C ALA A 132 13.73 17.97 -20.40
N HIS A 133 13.69 16.63 -20.51
CA HIS A 133 14.05 15.92 -21.73
C HIS A 133 13.13 16.26 -22.90
N TYR A 134 11.83 16.31 -22.66
CA TYR A 134 10.82 16.74 -23.65
C TYR A 134 11.13 18.15 -24.16
N VAL A 135 11.34 19.11 -23.25
CA VAL A 135 11.66 20.50 -23.60
C VAL A 135 12.92 20.57 -24.46
N ALA A 136 13.99 19.84 -24.09
CA ALA A 136 15.21 19.79 -24.88
C ALA A 136 14.97 19.26 -26.30
N LYS A 137 14.21 18.17 -26.44
CA LYS A 137 13.86 17.58 -27.75
C LYS A 137 13.02 18.53 -28.60
N VAL A 138 12.07 19.24 -28.00
CA VAL A 138 11.27 20.24 -28.71
C VAL A 138 12.15 21.38 -29.24
N TYR A 139 13.13 21.85 -28.47
CA TYR A 139 14.06 22.88 -28.95
C TYR A 139 14.96 22.39 -30.08
N GLU A 140 15.48 21.16 -30.03
CA GLU A 140 16.22 20.55 -31.15
C GLU A 140 15.38 20.55 -32.45
N VAL A 141 14.09 20.19 -32.32
CA VAL A 141 13.15 20.20 -33.44
C VAL A 141 12.91 21.61 -33.97
N ILE A 142 12.74 22.61 -33.10
CA ILE A 142 12.57 24.01 -33.49
C ILE A 142 13.79 24.50 -34.28
N ASP A 143 15.00 24.15 -33.86
CA ASP A 143 16.21 24.58 -34.56
C ASP A 143 16.36 23.90 -35.92
N ALA A 144 15.98 22.63 -36.04
CA ALA A 144 15.88 21.95 -37.33
C ALA A 144 14.84 22.63 -38.25
N LEU A 145 13.69 23.04 -37.72
CA LEU A 145 12.65 23.79 -38.45
C LEU A 145 13.11 25.19 -38.88
N LYS A 146 13.97 25.86 -38.10
CA LYS A 146 14.59 27.13 -38.49
C LYS A 146 15.58 26.93 -39.63
N ALA A 147 16.44 25.92 -39.53
CA ALA A 147 17.43 25.61 -40.56
C ALA A 147 16.75 25.24 -41.89
N LEU A 148 15.73 24.40 -41.85
CA LEU A 148 14.94 24.00 -43.03
C LEU A 148 14.27 25.23 -43.68
N HIS A 149 13.66 26.11 -42.88
CA HIS A 149 13.03 27.33 -43.40
C HIS A 149 14.04 28.30 -44.02
N ALA A 150 15.25 28.42 -43.45
CA ALA A 150 16.32 29.24 -44.02
C ALA A 150 16.78 28.67 -45.38
N LEU A 151 16.88 27.35 -45.51
CA LEU A 151 17.16 26.67 -46.78
C LEU A 151 16.05 26.88 -47.80
N GLU A 152 14.78 26.76 -47.41
CA GLU A 152 13.62 27.05 -48.27
C GLU A 152 13.68 28.49 -48.82
N ARG A 153 13.94 29.49 -47.97
CA ARG A 153 14.12 30.89 -48.41
C ARG A 153 15.35 31.12 -49.29
N GLY A 154 16.46 30.43 -49.01
CA GLY A 154 17.65 30.49 -49.85
C GLY A 154 17.36 29.96 -51.26
N LEU A 155 16.61 28.85 -51.36
CA LEU A 155 16.19 28.29 -52.64
C LEU A 155 15.19 29.19 -53.39
N GLU A 156 14.31 29.90 -52.68
CA GLU A 156 13.46 30.95 -53.27
C GLU A 156 14.28 32.10 -53.85
N TYR A 157 15.36 32.54 -53.19
CA TYR A 157 16.24 33.61 -53.69
C TYR A 157 16.92 33.26 -55.02
N PHE A 158 17.24 31.98 -55.25
CA PHE A 158 17.83 31.51 -56.50
C PHE A 158 16.80 31.16 -57.59
N ARG A 159 15.50 31.08 -57.26
CA ARG A 159 14.43 30.91 -58.24
C ARG A 159 13.90 32.29 -58.62
N GLY A 160 14.14 32.71 -59.86
CA GLY A 160 13.53 33.92 -60.43
C GLY A 160 11.99 33.93 -60.33
N PRO A 161 11.30 34.98 -60.80
CA PRO A 161 9.93 35.31 -60.41
C PRO A 161 8.93 34.21 -60.82
N GLN A 162 8.67 33.28 -59.92
CA GLN A 162 7.63 32.27 -60.01
C GLN A 162 6.72 32.35 -58.79
N PRO A 163 5.42 32.00 -58.93
CA PRO A 163 4.48 32.08 -57.83
C PRO A 163 4.94 31.17 -56.67
N LYS A 164 5.00 31.75 -55.47
CA LYS A 164 5.52 31.12 -54.24
C LYS A 164 5.02 29.68 -54.09
N PRO A 165 5.89 28.67 -53.95
CA PRO A 165 5.43 27.35 -53.57
C PRO A 165 4.92 27.40 -52.12
N PRO A 166 3.89 26.61 -51.77
CA PRO A 166 3.51 26.44 -50.37
C PRO A 166 4.72 25.84 -49.63
N LEU A 167 4.92 26.18 -48.37
CA LEU A 167 6.02 25.69 -47.52
C LEU A 167 5.87 24.17 -47.25
N VAL A 168 6.11 23.34 -48.27
CA VAL A 168 5.78 21.92 -48.29
C VAL A 168 6.60 21.15 -47.25
N LEU A 169 7.92 21.38 -47.15
CA LEU A 169 8.76 20.59 -46.23
C LEU A 169 8.51 21.00 -44.77
N THR A 170 8.34 22.30 -44.50
CA THR A 170 7.97 22.79 -43.17
C THR A 170 6.61 22.22 -42.71
N ASN A 171 5.60 22.16 -43.60
CA ASN A 171 4.30 21.58 -43.28
C ASN A 171 4.34 20.05 -43.10
N HIS A 172 5.09 19.31 -43.92
CA HIS A 172 5.26 17.87 -43.74
C HIS A 172 5.98 17.54 -42.42
N LEU A 173 6.94 18.37 -42.00
CA LEU A 173 7.64 18.15 -40.74
C LEU A 173 6.73 18.49 -39.54
N LEU A 174 5.91 19.54 -39.62
CA LEU A 174 4.88 19.84 -38.60
C LEU A 174 3.83 18.71 -38.49
N LEU A 175 3.40 18.16 -39.63
CA LEU A 175 2.52 16.99 -39.65
C LEU A 175 3.19 15.76 -39.02
N ALA A 176 4.44 15.46 -39.39
CA ALA A 176 5.19 14.34 -38.83
C ALA A 176 5.49 14.50 -37.32
N LEU A 177 5.63 15.73 -36.83
CA LEU A 177 5.77 16.02 -35.39
C LEU A 177 4.46 15.79 -34.65
N ARG A 178 3.33 16.23 -35.23
CA ARG A 178 1.99 15.98 -34.69
C ARG A 178 1.63 14.49 -34.70
N GLU A 179 1.97 13.76 -35.77
CA GLU A 179 1.83 12.29 -35.84
C GLU A 179 2.68 11.56 -34.79
N ARG A 180 3.75 12.19 -34.32
CA ARG A 180 4.60 11.70 -33.24
C ARG A 180 4.26 12.32 -31.88
N GLY A 181 3.10 12.95 -31.71
CA GLY A 181 2.63 13.48 -30.43
C GLY A 181 3.44 14.67 -29.86
N LEU A 182 4.30 15.30 -30.67
CA LEU A 182 5.10 16.45 -30.26
C LEU A 182 4.38 17.74 -30.66
N VAL A 183 4.08 18.60 -29.69
CA VAL A 183 3.47 19.91 -29.91
C VAL A 183 4.50 21.02 -29.64
N LEU A 184 4.56 22.01 -30.53
CA LEU A 184 5.42 23.18 -30.36
C LEU A 184 4.97 24.01 -29.14
N PRO A 185 5.89 24.71 -28.44
CA PRO A 185 5.53 25.56 -27.31
C PRO A 185 4.58 26.70 -27.75
N PRO A 186 3.68 27.16 -26.86
CA PRO A 186 2.80 28.29 -27.16
C PRO A 186 3.63 29.54 -27.55
N GLY A 187 3.24 30.19 -28.65
CA GLY A 187 3.89 31.38 -29.22
C GLY A 187 4.81 31.16 -30.44
N VAL A 188 5.24 29.92 -30.71
CA VAL A 188 6.06 29.61 -31.92
C VAL A 188 5.20 29.49 -33.18
N GLU A 189 3.98 28.96 -33.06
CA GLU A 189 3.02 28.84 -34.16
C GLU A 189 2.43 30.21 -34.57
N GLU A 190 2.13 31.10 -33.60
CA GLU A 190 1.62 32.46 -33.85
C GLU A 190 2.57 33.33 -34.68
N ALA A 191 3.88 33.20 -34.45
CA ALA A 191 4.90 33.97 -35.18
C ALA A 191 5.07 33.52 -36.65
N ARG A 192 4.64 32.30 -37.01
CA ARG A 192 4.78 31.72 -38.36
C ARG A 192 3.48 31.62 -39.14
N PHE A 193 2.33 31.49 -38.47
CA PHE A 193 1.02 31.31 -39.11
C PHE A 193 -0.05 32.22 -38.48
N ALA A 194 0.11 33.53 -38.64
CA ALA A 194 -0.81 34.54 -38.07
C ALA A 194 -2.30 34.40 -38.47
N ASN A 195 -2.62 33.58 -39.47
CA ASN A 195 -3.97 33.37 -40.01
C ASN A 195 -4.50 31.94 -39.83
N TYR A 196 -3.85 31.08 -39.04
CA TYR A 196 -4.41 29.76 -38.72
C TYR A 196 -5.42 29.88 -37.56
N PRO A 197 -6.60 29.23 -37.63
CA PRO A 197 -7.57 29.29 -36.55
C PRO A 197 -6.98 28.63 -35.29
N ASN A 198 -6.99 29.39 -34.19
CA ASN A 198 -6.42 29.09 -32.87
C ASN A 198 -7.09 27.90 -32.13
N ASP A 199 -7.86 27.05 -32.81
CA ASP A 199 -8.71 26.04 -32.16
C ASP A 199 -7.94 24.77 -31.73
N LEU A 200 -6.62 24.72 -31.94
CA LEU A 200 -5.75 23.59 -31.56
C LEU A 200 -4.84 23.89 -30.34
N HIS A 201 -5.17 24.93 -29.57
CA HIS A 201 -4.45 25.31 -28.36
C HIS A 201 -4.90 24.55 -27.10
N ILE A 202 -5.06 23.24 -27.21
CA ILE A 202 -5.01 22.37 -26.03
C ILE A 202 -3.63 21.75 -26.04
N PRO A 203 -2.73 22.11 -25.10
CA PRO A 203 -1.52 21.34 -24.85
C PRO A 203 -1.92 19.86 -24.83
N TYR A 204 -1.29 18.98 -25.61
CA TYR A 204 -1.70 17.58 -25.73
C TYR A 204 -1.77 16.84 -24.37
N CYS A 205 -1.10 17.38 -23.34
CA CYS A 205 -1.23 16.98 -21.93
C CYS A 205 -2.58 17.34 -21.26
N LEU A 206 -3.48 18.03 -21.96
CA LEU A 206 -4.82 18.45 -21.55
C LEU A 206 -5.90 17.99 -22.54
N ASP A 207 -5.53 17.29 -23.63
CA ASP A 207 -6.49 16.71 -24.58
C ASP A 207 -7.01 15.37 -24.05
N ALA A 208 -8.24 15.39 -23.52
CA ALA A 208 -8.88 14.24 -22.88
C ALA A 208 -9.11 13.04 -23.82
N GLU A 209 -9.14 13.26 -25.13
CA GLU A 209 -9.38 12.20 -26.12
C GLU A 209 -8.11 11.49 -26.59
N ARG A 210 -6.93 12.11 -26.41
CA ARG A 210 -5.63 11.61 -26.91
C ARG A 210 -4.50 11.53 -25.89
N ALA A 211 -4.78 11.85 -24.62
CA ALA A 211 -3.87 11.70 -23.48
C ALA A 211 -3.26 10.28 -23.34
N HIS A 212 -3.84 9.28 -23.98
CA HIS A 212 -3.46 7.86 -23.89
C HIS A 212 -2.28 7.48 -24.79
N GLU A 213 -1.97 8.26 -25.82
CA GLU A 213 -1.05 7.85 -26.90
C GLU A 213 0.42 8.13 -26.59
N PHE A 214 0.73 9.17 -25.80
CA PHE A 214 2.12 9.48 -25.42
C PHE A 214 2.55 8.84 -24.10
N ALA A 215 1.60 8.34 -23.30
CA ALA A 215 1.85 7.99 -21.91
C ALA A 215 1.72 6.50 -21.61
N SER A 216 1.16 5.66 -22.50
CA SER A 216 0.90 4.25 -22.16
C SER A 216 2.16 3.47 -21.77
N GLY A 217 3.24 3.56 -22.56
CA GLY A 217 4.50 2.83 -22.29
C GLY A 217 5.25 3.34 -21.06
N GLU A 218 5.30 4.65 -20.84
CA GLU A 218 5.95 5.24 -19.66
C GLU A 218 5.11 5.07 -18.39
N ILE A 219 3.79 5.21 -18.47
CA ILE A 219 2.86 4.89 -17.37
C ILE A 219 2.94 3.40 -17.02
N GLU A 220 3.03 2.51 -18.01
CA GLU A 220 3.15 1.07 -17.77
C GLU A 220 4.51 0.72 -17.15
N ALA A 221 5.59 1.36 -17.59
CA ALA A 221 6.92 1.23 -16.97
C ALA A 221 6.94 1.76 -15.52
N LEU A 222 6.37 2.94 -15.28
CA LEU A 222 6.21 3.52 -13.94
C LEU A 222 5.32 2.65 -13.04
N SER A 223 4.22 2.12 -13.57
CA SER A 223 3.32 1.20 -12.86
C SER A 223 4.01 -0.12 -12.52
N LYS A 224 4.82 -0.67 -13.44
CA LYS A 224 5.61 -1.88 -13.19
C LYS A 224 6.66 -1.65 -12.09
N GLU A 225 7.28 -0.47 -12.09
CA GLU A 225 8.22 -0.06 -11.06
C GLU A 225 7.54 0.17 -9.70
N LEU A 226 6.36 0.78 -9.67
CA LEU A 226 5.53 0.94 -8.47
C LEU A 226 5.17 -0.38 -7.80
N ARG A 227 4.74 -1.34 -8.61
CA ARG A 227 4.45 -2.70 -8.13
C ARG A 227 5.69 -3.34 -7.52
N SER A 228 6.88 -3.09 -8.08
CA SER A 228 8.13 -3.56 -7.49
C SER A 228 8.38 -2.97 -6.09
N TYR A 229 7.93 -1.72 -5.87
CA TYR A 229 7.97 -1.02 -4.58
C TYR A 229 6.80 -1.34 -3.65
N GLY A 230 5.83 -2.15 -4.10
CA GLY A 230 4.69 -2.60 -3.28
C GLY A 230 3.50 -1.66 -3.28
N PHE A 231 3.40 -0.77 -4.27
CA PHE A 231 2.19 0.02 -4.52
C PHE A 231 1.31 -0.73 -5.53
N GLU A 232 0.00 -0.82 -5.24
CA GLU A 232 -1.01 -1.42 -6.12
C GLU A 232 -1.66 -0.38 -7.03
#